data_AF-A0A7W8MGS5-F1
#
_entry.id   AF-A0A7W8MGS5-F1
#
_cell.length_a   1.000
_cell.length_b   1.000
_cell.length_c   1.000
_cell.angle_alpha   90.00
_cell.angle_beta   90.00
_cell.angle_gamma   90.00
#
_symmetry.space_group_name_H-M   'P 1'
#
loop_
_entity.id
_entity.type
_entity.pdbx_description
1 polymer ?
#
loop_
_entity_poly.entity_id
_entity_poly.type
_entity_poly.pdbx_seq_one_letter_code
_entity_poly.pdbx_strand_id
1 'polypeptide(L)'
;MIDGAHHNFHTVDGRYAPFAALLRADGYQVRGGTAAFDAGGLDGVDVMVIANAGAVREPTGPIFTAQEIATLEAWVRAGGRLLLIADHSPFGSAAEALAARFGVTMGTGYAFTLTDDNLRTTLVYPGEALGDHPIIAGRSADERVASVTAYTGQSLAGPPGAAVLLPTTNGARESRDLPTLQALADRLNDGAAAEATLAEFSAPALPAQGLAFMHGEGRVVVLGEAGMLSAQLVRYPPESGQPDRRFGMNAAPGNARFGLNILHWLTGLLP
;
A
#
# COMPACT_ATOMS: atom_id res chain seq x y z
N MET A 1 7.12 14.81 0.25
CA MET A 1 6.59 15.04 -1.12
C MET A 1 5.75 13.84 -1.51
N ILE A 2 4.59 14.05 -2.14
CA ILE A 2 3.84 12.99 -2.82
C ILE A 2 4.15 13.08 -4.29
N ASP A 3 4.67 12.02 -4.88
CA ASP A 3 5.01 11.97 -6.28
C ASP A 3 3.77 12.15 -7.17
N GLY A 4 3.89 13.02 -8.16
CA GLY A 4 2.93 13.24 -9.24
C GLY A 4 3.58 13.21 -10.62
N ALA A 5 4.90 13.00 -10.72
CA ALA A 5 5.62 12.90 -11.98
C ALA A 5 5.35 11.56 -12.69
N HIS A 6 5.07 10.50 -11.92
CA HIS A 6 4.86 9.15 -12.44
C HIS A 6 3.39 8.74 -12.52
N HIS A 7 2.49 9.73 -12.70
CA HIS A 7 1.05 9.51 -12.87
C HIS A 7 0.42 8.69 -11.74
N ASN A 8 0.74 9.04 -10.49
CA ASN A 8 0.14 8.39 -9.33
C ASN A 8 -1.39 8.52 -9.34
N PHE A 9 -2.09 7.40 -9.08
CA PHE A 9 -3.55 7.41 -8.91
C PHE A 9 -3.98 8.23 -7.69
N HIS A 10 -3.10 8.29 -6.68
CA HIS A 10 -3.26 9.04 -5.44
C HIS A 10 -2.33 10.26 -5.44
N THR A 11 -2.84 11.41 -5.88
CA THR A 11 -2.10 12.69 -5.88
C THR A 11 -2.39 13.51 -4.63
N VAL A 12 -1.49 14.47 -4.34
CA VAL A 12 -1.56 15.36 -3.17
C VAL A 12 -2.87 16.16 -3.07
N ASP A 13 -3.44 16.57 -4.21
CA ASP A 13 -4.69 17.33 -4.27
C ASP A 13 -5.89 16.47 -4.72
N GLY A 14 -5.66 15.18 -4.96
CA GLY A 14 -6.67 14.20 -5.37
C GLY A 14 -7.07 13.27 -4.23
N ARG A 15 -7.04 11.96 -4.48
CA ARG A 15 -7.48 10.94 -3.51
C ARG A 15 -6.66 10.91 -2.21
N TYR A 16 -5.46 11.49 -2.21
CA TYR A 16 -4.62 11.63 -1.02
C TYR A 16 -4.66 13.04 -0.41
N ALA A 17 -5.54 13.94 -0.88
CA ALA A 17 -5.77 15.21 -0.19
C ALA A 17 -6.12 15.05 1.30
N PRO A 18 -6.93 14.06 1.73
CA PRO A 18 -7.17 13.82 3.15
C PRO A 18 -5.91 13.38 3.91
N PHE A 19 -5.05 12.56 3.30
CA PHE A 19 -3.77 12.15 3.88
C PHE A 19 -2.81 13.34 4.00
N ALA A 20 -2.68 14.13 2.94
CA ALA A 20 -1.89 15.35 2.95
C ALA A 20 -2.39 16.34 4.01
N ALA A 21 -3.71 16.47 4.18
CA ALA A 21 -4.30 17.30 5.24
C ALA A 21 -3.97 16.78 6.63
N LEU A 22 -4.05 15.45 6.86
CA LEU A 22 -3.65 14.82 8.12
C LEU A 22 -2.18 15.10 8.45
N LEU A 23 -1.28 14.90 7.48
CA LEU A 23 0.16 15.17 7.67
C LEU A 23 0.45 16.65 7.91
N ARG A 24 -0.24 17.56 7.19
CA ARG A 24 -0.11 19.01 7.41
C ARG A 24 -0.57 19.41 8.82
N ALA A 25 -1.65 18.81 9.31
CA ALA A 25 -2.13 19.04 10.68
C ALA A 25 -1.13 18.54 11.74
N ASP A 26 -0.34 17.51 11.41
CA ASP A 26 0.73 16.98 12.26
C ASP A 26 2.05 17.77 12.15
N GLY A 27 2.11 18.78 11.27
CA GLY A 27 3.24 19.71 11.14
C GLY A 27 4.14 19.48 9.92
N TYR A 28 3.82 18.52 9.05
CA TYR A 28 4.58 18.29 7.83
C TYR A 28 4.28 19.33 6.75
N GLN A 29 5.31 19.70 5.98
CA GLN A 29 5.13 20.40 4.72
C GLN A 29 4.90 19.41 3.58
N VAL A 30 3.66 19.33 3.09
CA VAL A 30 3.29 18.37 2.02
C VAL A 30 3.06 19.09 0.70
N ARG A 31 3.84 18.71 -0.31
CA ARG A 31 3.74 19.18 -1.71
C ARG A 31 3.73 18.00 -2.69
N GLY A 32 3.15 18.24 -3.87
CA GLY A 32 3.25 17.34 -5.01
C GLY A 32 4.60 17.47 -5.71
N GLY A 33 5.15 16.36 -6.20
CA GLY A 33 6.33 16.33 -7.07
C GLY A 33 5.93 16.26 -8.53
N THR A 34 6.57 17.03 -9.39
CA THR A 34 6.27 17.06 -10.84
C THR A 34 7.49 16.81 -11.72
N ALA A 35 8.66 16.61 -11.11
CA ALA A 35 9.91 16.34 -11.81
C ALA A 35 10.32 14.87 -11.61
N ALA A 36 10.93 14.29 -12.64
CA ALA A 36 11.57 12.98 -12.61
C ALA A 36 12.63 12.91 -11.51
N PHE A 37 12.88 11.71 -10.97
CA PHE A 37 13.81 11.56 -9.84
C PHE A 37 15.27 11.87 -10.24
N ASP A 38 15.65 11.56 -11.47
CA ASP A 38 16.96 11.84 -12.05
C ASP A 38 17.10 13.27 -12.63
N ALA A 39 16.05 14.10 -12.50
CA ALA A 39 16.01 15.49 -12.95
C ALA A 39 15.74 16.46 -11.78
N GLY A 40 16.27 16.16 -10.59
CA GLY A 40 16.14 17.01 -9.39
C GLY A 40 14.83 16.84 -8.62
N GLY A 41 14.00 15.83 -8.96
CA GLY A 41 12.73 15.56 -8.27
C GLY A 41 12.88 15.22 -6.77
N LEU A 42 14.09 14.92 -6.32
CA LEU A 42 14.41 14.59 -4.92
C LEU A 42 15.06 15.76 -4.15
N ASP A 43 15.31 16.90 -4.80
CA ASP A 43 15.97 18.04 -4.18
C ASP A 43 15.09 18.68 -3.09
N GLY A 44 15.66 18.82 -1.90
CA GLY A 44 14.96 19.34 -0.72
C GLY A 44 13.75 18.50 -0.33
N VAL A 45 13.79 17.18 -0.56
CA VAL A 45 12.76 16.23 -0.14
C VAL A 45 13.27 15.47 1.08
N ASP A 46 12.51 15.50 2.18
CA ASP A 46 12.80 14.68 3.35
C ASP A 46 12.21 13.27 3.22
N VAL A 47 10.99 13.16 2.72
CA VAL A 47 10.28 11.89 2.52
C VAL A 47 9.63 11.89 1.15
N MET A 48 9.85 10.85 0.36
CA MET A 48 9.17 10.60 -0.90
C MET A 48 8.03 9.59 -0.69
N VAL A 49 6.82 9.94 -1.14
CA VAL A 49 5.65 9.07 -1.12
C VAL A 49 5.24 8.77 -2.56
N ILE A 50 5.29 7.52 -2.96
CA ILE A 50 4.80 7.02 -4.25
C ILE A 50 3.55 6.21 -3.97
N ALA A 51 2.42 6.53 -4.60
CA ALA A 51 1.14 5.88 -4.32
C ALA A 51 0.38 5.54 -5.60
N ASN A 52 0.47 4.27 -6.00
CA ASN A 52 -0.10 3.71 -7.23
C ASN A 52 0.36 4.46 -8.48
N ALA A 53 1.67 4.45 -8.74
CA ALA A 53 2.26 5.00 -9.96
C ALA A 53 1.80 4.28 -11.22
N GLY A 54 1.71 5.02 -12.33
CA GLY A 54 1.31 4.45 -13.62
C GLY A 54 -0.20 4.37 -13.83
N ALA A 55 -0.99 5.32 -13.30
CA ALA A 55 -2.42 5.46 -13.61
C ALA A 55 -2.67 5.99 -15.03
N VAL A 56 -2.06 5.34 -16.02
CA VAL A 56 -2.14 5.66 -17.45
C VAL A 56 -2.68 4.44 -18.20
N ARG A 57 -3.56 4.68 -19.18
CA ARG A 57 -4.20 3.59 -19.95
C ARG A 57 -3.23 2.85 -20.86
N GLU A 58 -2.37 3.60 -21.53
CA GLU A 58 -1.42 3.08 -22.53
C GLU A 58 -0.06 3.75 -22.27
N PRO A 59 0.77 3.19 -21.37
CA PRO A 59 2.10 3.72 -21.12
C PRO A 59 2.97 3.56 -22.38
N THR A 60 3.64 4.64 -22.80
CA THR A 60 4.56 4.63 -23.96
C THR A 60 5.98 4.15 -23.60
N GLY A 61 6.15 3.59 -22.39
CA GLY A 61 7.43 3.18 -21.81
C GLY A 61 7.27 2.71 -20.36
N PRO A 62 8.37 2.34 -19.68
CA PRO A 62 8.31 2.01 -18.26
C PRO A 62 7.89 3.24 -17.45
N ILE A 63 7.11 3.01 -16.38
CA ILE A 63 6.67 4.09 -15.48
C ILE A 63 7.86 4.75 -14.78
N PHE A 64 8.83 3.95 -14.33
CA PHE A 64 10.11 4.43 -13.82
C PHE A 64 11.22 3.96 -14.76
N THR A 65 12.07 4.88 -15.22
CA THR A 65 13.25 4.48 -15.99
C THR A 65 14.29 3.78 -15.10
N ALA A 66 15.21 3.04 -15.70
CA ALA A 66 16.32 2.42 -14.96
C ALA A 66 17.19 3.46 -14.22
N GLN A 67 17.32 4.67 -14.78
CA GLN A 67 18.07 5.76 -14.20
C GLN A 67 17.34 6.40 -13.00
N GLU A 68 16.02 6.55 -13.09
CA GLU A 68 15.21 7.02 -11.96
C GLU A 68 15.22 6.02 -10.79
N ILE A 69 15.08 4.71 -11.10
CA ILE A 69 15.18 3.65 -10.08
C ILE A 69 16.54 3.71 -9.38
N ALA A 70 17.63 3.83 -10.14
CA ALA A 70 18.97 3.93 -9.57
C ALA A 70 19.15 5.22 -8.74
N THR A 71 18.58 6.34 -9.20
CA THR A 71 18.68 7.64 -8.51
C THR A 71 17.89 7.62 -7.19
N LEU A 72 16.66 7.10 -7.19
CA LEU A 72 15.86 6.98 -5.97
C LEU A 72 16.52 6.03 -4.97
N GLU A 73 17.04 4.89 -5.43
CA GLU A 73 17.73 3.94 -4.56
C GLU A 73 18.98 4.54 -3.93
N ALA A 74 19.81 5.24 -4.71
CA ALA A 74 21.01 5.89 -4.20
C ALA A 74 20.67 6.98 -3.18
N TRP A 75 19.61 7.76 -3.43
CA TRP A 75 19.11 8.77 -2.51
C TRP A 75 18.62 8.15 -1.19
N VAL A 76 17.83 7.07 -1.23
CA VAL A 76 17.43 6.34 -0.03
C VAL A 76 18.66 5.79 0.70
N ARG A 77 19.57 5.14 -0.01
CA ARG A 77 20.80 4.58 0.58
C ARG A 77 21.62 5.63 1.35
N ALA A 78 21.60 6.88 0.89
CA ALA A 78 22.28 8.02 1.50
C ALA A 78 21.46 8.77 2.58
N GLY A 79 20.36 8.19 3.08
CA GLY A 79 19.55 8.77 4.16
C GLY A 79 18.17 9.27 3.73
N GLY A 80 17.85 9.20 2.44
CA GLY A 80 16.50 9.44 1.93
C GLY A 80 15.47 8.46 2.51
N ARG A 81 14.20 8.87 2.54
CA ARG A 81 13.11 8.13 3.19
C ARG A 81 11.98 7.89 2.20
N LEU A 82 11.58 6.63 2.03
CA LEU A 82 10.61 6.23 1.01
C LEU A 82 9.39 5.56 1.64
N LEU A 83 8.21 6.04 1.27
CA LEU A 83 6.96 5.31 1.38
C LEU A 83 6.52 4.90 -0.02
N LEU A 84 6.68 3.63 -0.37
CA LEU A 84 6.23 3.06 -1.64
C LEU A 84 4.91 2.33 -1.42
N ILE A 85 3.88 2.70 -2.17
CA ILE A 85 2.56 2.07 -2.08
C ILE A 85 2.12 1.66 -3.47
N ALA A 86 1.82 0.38 -3.63
CA ALA A 86 1.31 -0.17 -4.88
C ALA A 86 0.28 -1.26 -4.57
N ASP A 87 -0.91 -1.14 -5.16
CA ASP A 87 -1.96 -2.15 -5.11
C ASP A 87 -1.66 -3.28 -6.11
N HIS A 88 -2.66 -4.13 -6.38
CA HIS A 88 -2.66 -5.06 -7.50
C HIS A 88 -2.36 -4.37 -8.85
N SER A 89 -2.12 -5.17 -9.88
CA SER A 89 -1.92 -4.67 -11.25
C SER A 89 -3.08 -3.79 -11.72
N PRO A 90 -2.77 -2.67 -12.42
CA PRO A 90 -1.49 -2.37 -13.06
C PRO A 90 -0.43 -1.74 -12.14
N PHE A 91 -0.77 -1.31 -10.92
CA PHE A 91 0.13 -0.54 -10.07
C PHE A 91 1.28 -1.38 -9.50
N GLY A 92 0.99 -2.59 -9.04
CA GLY A 92 2.01 -3.56 -8.62
C GLY A 92 3.03 -3.79 -9.73
N SER A 93 2.58 -4.16 -10.93
CA SER A 93 3.48 -4.37 -12.08
C SER A 93 4.27 -3.13 -12.50
N ALA A 94 3.68 -1.93 -12.41
CA ALA A 94 4.41 -0.70 -12.67
C ALA A 94 5.56 -0.45 -11.69
N ALA A 95 5.42 -0.91 -10.44
CA ALA A 95 6.38 -0.69 -9.37
C ALA A 95 7.33 -1.88 -9.13
N GLU A 96 7.13 -3.04 -9.78
CA GLU A 96 7.94 -4.26 -9.60
C GLU A 96 9.45 -4.00 -9.71
N ALA A 97 9.89 -3.36 -10.79
CA ALA A 97 11.31 -3.08 -11.02
C ALA A 97 11.91 -2.15 -9.95
N LEU A 98 11.10 -1.20 -9.46
CA LEU A 98 11.50 -0.29 -8.38
C LEU A 98 11.57 -1.03 -7.03
N ALA A 99 10.56 -1.82 -6.68
CA ALA A 99 10.55 -2.59 -5.44
C ALA A 99 11.67 -3.64 -5.38
N ALA A 100 11.93 -4.32 -6.50
CA ALA A 100 13.00 -5.31 -6.60
C ALA A 100 14.38 -4.69 -6.30
N ARG A 101 14.58 -3.40 -6.63
CA ARG A 101 15.80 -2.65 -6.31
C ARG A 101 16.03 -2.49 -4.79
N PHE A 102 14.96 -2.54 -3.99
CA PHE A 102 15.00 -2.56 -2.52
C PHE A 102 14.88 -3.99 -1.94
N GLY A 103 14.95 -5.03 -2.78
CA GLY A 103 14.81 -6.42 -2.35
C GLY A 103 13.38 -6.82 -1.99
N VAL A 104 12.38 -6.08 -2.48
CA VAL A 104 10.96 -6.37 -2.24
C VAL A 104 10.35 -7.05 -3.46
N THR A 105 9.69 -8.19 -3.25
CA THR A 105 8.87 -8.87 -4.25
C THR A 105 7.43 -8.40 -4.13
N MET A 106 6.81 -8.05 -5.26
CA MET A 106 5.39 -7.71 -5.37
C MET A 106 4.59 -8.92 -5.87
N GLY A 107 3.44 -9.19 -5.27
CA GLY A 107 2.53 -10.27 -5.70
C GLY A 107 1.75 -9.92 -6.97
N THR A 108 1.43 -8.63 -7.16
CA THR A 108 0.69 -8.03 -8.29
C THR A 108 -0.76 -8.49 -8.45
N GLY A 109 -1.20 -9.54 -7.76
CA GLY A 109 -2.58 -10.01 -7.73
C GLY A 109 -3.45 -9.27 -6.71
N TYR A 110 -4.75 -9.57 -6.76
CA TYR A 110 -5.76 -9.10 -5.83
C TYR A 110 -5.72 -9.99 -4.58
N ALA A 111 -5.23 -9.44 -3.47
CA ALA A 111 -5.16 -10.17 -2.20
C ALA A 111 -6.53 -10.33 -1.54
N PHE A 112 -6.80 -11.53 -1.01
CA PHE A 112 -8.05 -11.87 -0.33
C PHE A 112 -7.85 -12.97 0.71
N THR A 113 -8.87 -13.15 1.55
CA THR A 113 -8.99 -14.27 2.49
C THR A 113 -10.33 -14.97 2.34
N LEU A 114 -10.42 -16.19 2.85
CA LEU A 114 -11.70 -16.85 3.08
C LEU A 114 -12.04 -16.79 4.57
N THR A 115 -13.26 -16.39 4.89
CA THR A 115 -13.81 -16.43 6.26
C THR A 115 -15.19 -17.05 6.18
N ASP A 116 -15.38 -18.21 6.83
CA ASP A 116 -16.62 -19.00 6.73
C ASP A 116 -17.03 -19.24 5.26
N ASP A 117 -16.08 -19.69 4.44
CA ASP A 117 -16.20 -19.89 2.99
C ASP A 117 -16.53 -18.63 2.15
N ASN A 118 -16.61 -17.46 2.78
CA ASN A 118 -16.84 -16.21 2.08
C ASN A 118 -15.53 -15.52 1.71
N LEU A 119 -15.39 -15.18 0.43
CA LEU A 119 -14.28 -14.39 -0.07
C LEU A 119 -14.35 -12.96 0.44
N ARG A 120 -13.27 -12.51 1.09
CA ARG A 120 -13.14 -11.14 1.61
C ARG A 120 -11.91 -10.47 1.04
N THR A 121 -12.12 -9.31 0.46
CA THR A 121 -11.03 -8.42 0.03
C THR A 121 -10.82 -7.26 0.99
N THR A 122 -11.77 -6.98 1.89
CA THR A 122 -11.51 -6.07 3.02
C THR A 122 -10.81 -6.85 4.12
N LEU A 123 -9.53 -6.56 4.32
CA LEU A 123 -8.66 -7.28 5.25
C LEU A 123 -8.49 -6.43 6.50
N VAL A 124 -8.97 -6.95 7.63
CA VAL A 124 -8.89 -6.28 8.93
C VAL A 124 -7.77 -6.94 9.75
N TYR A 125 -6.78 -6.13 10.10
CA TYR A 125 -5.68 -6.50 10.98
C TYR A 125 -5.96 -5.94 12.37
N PRO A 126 -6.48 -6.75 13.32
CA PRO A 126 -6.60 -6.31 14.69
C PRO A 126 -5.21 -6.15 15.32
N GLY A 127 -5.11 -5.40 16.42
CA GLY A 127 -3.84 -5.02 17.04
C GLY A 127 -2.91 -6.19 17.35
N GLU A 128 -3.47 -7.32 17.79
CA GLU A 128 -2.74 -8.57 18.07
C GLU A 128 -2.19 -9.29 16.82
N ALA A 129 -2.69 -8.94 15.64
CA ALA A 129 -2.21 -9.48 14.36
C ALA A 129 -1.19 -8.56 13.68
N LEU A 130 -0.99 -7.34 14.18
CA LEU A 130 0.01 -6.40 13.66
C LEU A 130 1.41 -6.83 14.11
N GLY A 131 2.42 -6.53 13.30
CA GLY A 131 3.81 -6.81 13.64
C GLY A 131 4.32 -6.02 14.84
N ASP A 132 5.36 -6.54 15.50
CA ASP A 132 6.07 -5.80 16.55
C ASP A 132 7.02 -4.78 15.90
N HIS A 133 6.67 -3.50 15.96
CA HIS A 133 7.45 -2.42 15.39
C HIS A 133 7.07 -1.07 16.01
N PRO A 134 7.99 -0.08 16.10
CA PRO A 134 7.68 1.27 16.60
C PRO A 134 6.51 1.95 15.88
N ILE A 135 6.34 1.70 14.57
CA ILE A 135 5.17 2.16 13.79
C ILE A 135 3.84 1.69 14.41
N ILE A 136 3.80 0.47 14.96
CA ILE A 136 2.60 -0.09 15.58
C ILE A 136 2.47 0.36 17.03
N ALA A 137 3.59 0.39 17.76
CA ALA A 137 3.60 0.73 19.18
C ALA A 137 3.27 2.21 19.47
N GLY A 138 3.72 3.14 18.61
CA GLY A 138 3.67 4.58 18.88
C GLY A 138 4.55 4.99 20.06
N ARG A 139 4.51 6.28 20.46
CA ARG A 139 5.23 6.79 21.65
C ARG A 139 4.45 6.57 22.95
N SER A 140 3.14 6.41 22.84
CA SER A 140 2.20 6.28 23.97
C SER A 140 1.03 5.37 23.60
N ALA A 141 0.19 5.04 24.58
CA ALA A 141 -1.01 4.24 24.36
C ALA A 141 -1.98 4.87 23.33
N ASP A 142 -2.07 6.21 23.29
CA ASP A 142 -2.92 6.95 22.35
C ASP A 142 -2.37 6.96 20.91
N GLU A 143 -1.10 6.61 20.76
CA GLU A 143 -0.43 6.47 19.47
C GLU A 143 -0.31 5.02 19.00
N ARG A 144 -0.71 4.06 19.83
CA ARG A 144 -0.73 2.65 19.43
C ARG A 144 -1.74 2.45 18.31
N VAL A 145 -1.32 1.75 17.27
CA VAL A 145 -2.22 1.32 16.18
C VAL A 145 -3.07 0.18 16.69
N ALA A 146 -4.35 0.44 16.94
CA ALA A 146 -5.29 -0.56 17.46
C ALA A 146 -5.77 -1.55 16.38
N SER A 147 -5.82 -1.11 15.12
CA SER A 147 -6.18 -1.93 13.97
C SER A 147 -5.79 -1.24 12.67
N VAL A 148 -5.56 -2.01 11.61
CA VAL A 148 -5.44 -1.50 10.23
C VAL A 148 -6.47 -2.21 9.36
N THR A 149 -7.08 -1.51 8.41
CA THR A 149 -7.96 -2.11 7.40
C THR A 149 -7.44 -1.78 6.01
N ALA A 150 -7.13 -2.82 5.24
CA ALA A 150 -6.75 -2.75 3.83
C ALA A 150 -7.92 -3.16 2.93
N TYR A 151 -7.95 -2.62 1.72
CA TYR A 151 -9.05 -2.82 0.75
C TYR A 151 -8.55 -3.52 -0.52
N THR A 152 -8.34 -4.82 -0.41
CA THR A 152 -7.76 -5.72 -1.42
C THR A 152 -6.25 -5.60 -1.47
N GLY A 153 -5.74 -4.67 -2.30
CA GLY A 153 -4.31 -4.53 -2.56
C GLY A 153 -3.67 -5.79 -3.14
N GLN A 154 -2.39 -5.92 -2.86
CA GLN A 154 -1.53 -7.06 -3.13
C GLN A 154 -0.75 -7.46 -1.87
N SER A 155 -0.09 -8.59 -1.94
CA SER A 155 0.86 -9.12 -0.97
C SER A 155 2.30 -8.84 -1.41
N LEU A 156 3.21 -8.87 -0.44
CA LEU A 156 4.60 -8.47 -0.54
C LEU A 156 5.50 -9.48 0.19
N ALA A 157 6.72 -9.64 -0.30
CA ALA A 157 7.82 -10.26 0.45
C ALA A 157 8.98 -9.27 0.54
N GLY A 158 9.47 -9.01 1.75
CA GLY A 158 10.57 -8.07 1.99
C GLY A 158 11.95 -8.73 1.93
N PRO A 159 13.02 -7.92 1.92
CA PRO A 159 14.38 -8.42 2.05
C PRO A 159 14.61 -9.06 3.43
N PRO A 160 15.68 -9.86 3.61
CA PRO A 160 16.05 -10.40 4.92
C PRO A 160 16.16 -9.31 5.98
N GLY A 161 15.50 -9.51 7.12
CA GLY A 161 15.49 -8.55 8.23
C GLY A 161 14.44 -7.45 8.13
N ALA A 162 13.61 -7.41 7.07
CA ALA A 162 12.49 -6.49 7.02
C ALA A 162 11.44 -6.83 8.09
N ALA A 163 10.96 -5.80 8.79
CA ALA A 163 9.85 -5.92 9.71
C ALA A 163 8.54 -6.06 8.92
N VAL A 164 7.75 -7.09 9.25
CA VAL A 164 6.42 -7.30 8.67
C VAL A 164 5.41 -6.57 9.54
N LEU A 165 4.89 -5.43 9.06
CA LEU A 165 3.92 -4.60 9.78
C LEU A 165 2.50 -5.17 9.71
N LEU A 166 2.12 -5.66 8.52
CA LEU A 166 0.82 -6.25 8.23
C LEU A 166 1.03 -7.69 7.73
N PRO A 167 1.20 -8.68 8.61
CA PRO A 167 1.40 -10.07 8.21
C PRO A 167 0.16 -10.61 7.49
N THR A 168 0.32 -11.30 6.37
CA THR A 168 -0.83 -11.98 5.74
C THR A 168 -1.40 -13.03 6.67
N THR A 169 -2.72 -13.04 6.82
CA THR A 169 -3.42 -14.02 7.66
C THR A 169 -3.25 -15.43 7.10
N ASN A 170 -3.31 -16.46 7.96
CA ASN A 170 -3.21 -17.85 7.52
C ASN A 170 -4.27 -18.17 6.45
N GLY A 171 -3.84 -18.75 5.33
CA GLY A 171 -4.72 -19.03 4.18
C GLY A 171 -5.03 -17.84 3.28
N ALA A 172 -4.38 -16.67 3.45
CA ALA A 172 -4.47 -15.57 2.49
C ALA A 172 -3.96 -15.98 1.12
N ARG A 173 -4.61 -15.47 0.07
CA ARG A 173 -4.35 -15.81 -1.32
C ARG A 173 -4.40 -14.58 -2.21
N GLU A 174 -3.89 -14.73 -3.42
CA GLU A 174 -4.00 -13.73 -4.48
C GLU A 174 -4.63 -14.33 -5.72
N SER A 175 -5.57 -13.59 -6.31
CA SER A 175 -6.04 -13.87 -7.67
C SER A 175 -5.38 -12.93 -8.67
N ARG A 176 -5.00 -13.44 -9.83
CA ARG A 176 -4.21 -12.69 -10.83
C ARG A 176 -4.87 -11.41 -11.34
N ASP A 177 -6.20 -11.37 -11.41
CA ASP A 177 -6.98 -10.25 -11.91
C ASP A 177 -8.42 -10.29 -11.40
N LEU A 178 -9.13 -9.15 -11.55
CA LEU A 178 -10.50 -9.00 -11.07
C LEU A 178 -11.49 -10.01 -11.72
N PRO A 179 -11.45 -10.29 -13.05
CA PRO A 179 -12.30 -11.33 -13.63
C PRO A 179 -12.08 -12.71 -13.03
N THR A 180 -10.83 -13.10 -12.76
CA THR A 180 -10.49 -14.38 -12.13
C THR A 180 -10.98 -14.43 -10.68
N LEU A 181 -10.82 -13.33 -9.94
CA LEU A 181 -11.35 -13.21 -8.57
C LEU A 181 -12.89 -13.32 -8.53
N GLN A 182 -13.57 -12.70 -9.50
CA GLN A 182 -15.02 -12.79 -9.61
C GLN A 182 -15.47 -14.21 -9.94
N ALA A 183 -14.81 -14.87 -10.90
CA ALA A 183 -15.10 -16.26 -11.25
C ALA A 183 -14.88 -17.21 -10.05
N LEU A 184 -13.83 -16.97 -9.25
CA LEU A 184 -13.62 -17.69 -8.00
C LEU A 184 -14.79 -17.50 -7.04
N ALA A 185 -15.20 -16.25 -6.80
CA ALA A 185 -16.31 -15.94 -5.90
C ALA A 185 -17.62 -16.61 -6.36
N ASP A 186 -17.93 -16.56 -7.65
CA ASP A 186 -19.12 -17.18 -8.23
C ASP A 186 -19.13 -18.71 -8.00
N ARG A 187 -18.00 -19.38 -8.24
CA ARG A 187 -17.86 -20.83 -8.01
C ARG A 187 -18.05 -21.22 -6.54
N LEU A 188 -17.49 -20.45 -5.61
CA LEU A 188 -17.67 -20.69 -4.18
C LEU A 188 -19.15 -20.51 -3.78
N ASN A 189 -19.81 -19.48 -4.30
CA ASN A 189 -21.24 -19.24 -4.06
C ASN A 189 -22.13 -20.36 -4.62
N ASP A 190 -21.74 -20.97 -5.74
CA ASP A 190 -22.41 -22.13 -6.34
C ASP A 190 -22.16 -23.45 -5.57
N GLY A 191 -21.40 -23.41 -4.47
CA GLY A 191 -21.12 -24.57 -3.63
C GLY A 191 -20.00 -25.48 -4.15
N ALA A 192 -19.11 -24.95 -5.00
CA ALA A 192 -17.92 -25.69 -5.43
C ALA A 192 -16.99 -26.00 -4.25
N ALA A 193 -16.21 -27.09 -4.39
CA ALA A 193 -15.24 -27.49 -3.37
C ALA A 193 -14.12 -26.44 -3.23
N ALA A 194 -14.08 -25.75 -2.09
CA ALA A 194 -13.22 -24.58 -1.87
C ALA A 194 -11.75 -24.84 -2.18
N GLU A 195 -11.16 -25.94 -1.71
CA GLU A 195 -9.74 -26.25 -1.93
C GLU A 195 -9.36 -26.32 -3.42
N ALA A 196 -10.16 -27.04 -4.22
CA ALA A 196 -9.92 -27.19 -5.65
C ALA A 196 -10.11 -25.87 -6.39
N THR A 197 -11.16 -25.11 -6.04
CA THR A 197 -11.42 -23.80 -6.65
C THR A 197 -10.32 -22.79 -6.30
N LEU A 198 -9.83 -22.76 -5.06
CA LEU A 198 -8.70 -21.91 -4.69
C LEU A 198 -7.42 -22.27 -5.45
N ALA A 199 -7.13 -23.57 -5.61
CA ALA A 199 -5.94 -24.03 -6.34
C ALA A 199 -5.98 -23.64 -7.83
N GLU A 200 -7.16 -23.59 -8.44
CA GLU A 200 -7.34 -23.21 -9.84
C GLU A 200 -7.26 -21.69 -10.07
N PHE A 201 -7.87 -20.89 -9.19
CA PHE A 201 -8.10 -19.46 -9.43
C PHE A 201 -7.19 -18.51 -8.63
N SER A 202 -6.30 -19.04 -7.79
CA SER A 202 -5.45 -18.22 -6.94
C SER A 202 -4.16 -18.90 -6.50
N ALA A 203 -3.18 -18.11 -6.09
CA ALA A 203 -1.94 -18.57 -5.47
C ALA A 203 -1.92 -18.20 -3.97
N PRO A 204 -1.13 -18.90 -3.13
CA PRO A 204 -0.84 -18.41 -1.78
C PRO A 204 -0.26 -16.99 -1.84
N ALA A 205 -0.73 -16.11 -0.96
CA ALA A 205 -0.19 -14.76 -0.85
C ALA A 205 1.25 -14.78 -0.32
N LEU A 206 2.02 -13.75 -0.67
CA LEU A 206 3.31 -13.46 -0.03
C LEU A 206 3.11 -13.03 1.44
N PRO A 207 4.15 -13.05 2.29
CA PRO A 207 3.98 -12.99 3.75
C PRO A 207 3.42 -11.69 4.34
N ALA A 208 3.32 -10.60 3.59
CA ALA A 208 2.98 -9.28 4.13
C ALA A 208 2.06 -8.45 3.21
N GLN A 209 1.34 -7.47 3.77
CA GLN A 209 0.80 -6.30 3.04
C GLN A 209 1.48 -4.99 3.45
N GLY A 210 2.39 -5.03 4.43
CA GLY A 210 3.10 -3.87 4.92
C GLY A 210 4.46 -4.28 5.45
N LEU A 211 5.51 -3.60 4.99
CA LEU A 211 6.91 -3.86 5.33
C LEU A 211 7.58 -2.56 5.78
N ALA A 212 8.52 -2.65 6.73
CA ALA A 212 9.43 -1.57 7.10
C ALA A 212 10.87 -2.09 7.24
N PHE A 213 11.84 -1.37 6.69
CA PHE A 213 13.25 -1.74 6.79
C PHE A 213 14.20 -0.57 6.53
N MET A 214 15.44 -0.73 6.99
CA MET A 214 16.54 0.18 6.64
C MET A 214 17.12 -0.21 5.28
N HIS A 215 17.53 0.78 4.50
CA HIS A 215 18.27 0.58 3.25
C HIS A 215 19.42 1.57 3.19
N GLY A 216 20.63 1.10 3.49
CA GLY A 216 21.75 2.00 3.79
C GLY A 216 21.45 2.82 5.04
N GLU A 217 21.58 4.15 4.93
CA GLU A 217 21.24 5.10 5.99
C GLU A 217 19.77 5.52 5.97
N GLY A 218 19.03 5.16 4.92
CA GLY A 218 17.63 5.52 4.73
C GLY A 218 16.64 4.52 5.32
N ARG A 219 15.37 4.94 5.30
CA ARG A 219 14.23 4.15 5.79
C ARG A 219 13.22 3.93 4.67
N VAL A 220 12.73 2.70 4.55
CA VAL A 220 11.74 2.31 3.54
C VAL A 220 10.55 1.67 4.22
N VAL A 221 9.35 2.13 3.85
CA VAL A 221 8.10 1.45 4.11
C VAL A 221 7.46 1.10 2.78
N VAL A 222 7.01 -0.15 2.62
CA VAL A 222 6.27 -0.60 1.45
C VAL A 222 4.90 -1.10 1.88
N LEU A 223 3.83 -0.58 1.27
CA LEU A 223 2.46 -1.01 1.50
C LEU A 223 1.87 -1.60 0.21
N GLY A 224 1.18 -2.73 0.35
CA GLY A 224 0.48 -3.41 -0.74
C GLY A 224 -0.91 -2.85 -1.03
N GLU A 225 -1.35 -1.79 -0.33
CA GLU A 225 -2.68 -1.21 -0.50
C GLU A 225 -2.68 0.31 -0.18
N ALA A 226 -3.23 1.12 -1.07
CA ALA A 226 -3.22 2.59 -1.01
C ALA A 226 -4.51 3.19 -0.45
N GLY A 227 -5.64 2.51 -0.62
CA GLY A 227 -6.92 2.92 -0.07
C GLY A 227 -6.88 3.13 1.45
N MET A 228 -6.05 2.39 2.17
CA MET A 228 -5.93 2.49 3.64
C MET A 228 -5.57 3.90 4.11
N LEU A 229 -4.71 4.63 3.38
CA LEU A 229 -4.31 6.00 3.72
C LEU A 229 -5.17 7.08 3.05
N SER A 230 -6.15 6.69 2.23
CA SER A 230 -7.10 7.63 1.61
C SER A 230 -8.28 7.95 2.56
N ALA A 231 -9.22 8.78 2.11
CA ALA A 231 -10.55 8.90 2.72
C ALA A 231 -11.60 9.04 1.61
N GLN A 232 -11.84 7.95 0.89
CA GLN A 232 -12.71 7.95 -0.28
C GLN A 232 -14.19 7.83 0.11
N LEU A 233 -15.05 8.37 -0.76
CA LEU A 233 -16.49 8.25 -0.69
C LEU A 233 -17.00 7.85 -2.08
N VAL A 234 -17.49 6.63 -2.21
CA VAL A 234 -18.19 6.15 -3.40
C VAL A 234 -19.68 6.40 -3.18
N ARG A 235 -20.25 7.26 -4.04
CA ARG A 235 -21.68 7.55 -4.04
C ARG A 235 -22.36 6.70 -5.10
N TYR A 236 -23.36 5.96 -4.69
CA TYR A 236 -24.18 5.20 -5.62
C TYR A 236 -25.39 6.04 -6.05
N PRO A 237 -25.89 5.85 -7.28
CA PRO A 237 -27.11 6.52 -7.71
C PRO A 237 -28.28 6.14 -6.77
N PRO A 238 -29.15 7.09 -6.37
CA PRO A 238 -30.26 6.82 -5.45
C PRO A 238 -31.14 5.63 -5.89
N GLU A 239 -31.33 5.45 -7.20
CA GLU A 239 -32.10 4.37 -7.80
C GLU A 239 -31.53 2.96 -7.56
N SER A 240 -30.24 2.85 -7.21
CA SER A 240 -29.62 1.56 -6.89
C SER A 240 -30.00 1.03 -5.51
N GLY A 241 -30.51 1.89 -4.61
CA GLY A 241 -30.78 1.57 -3.21
C GLY A 241 -29.53 1.26 -2.38
N GLN A 242 -28.33 1.38 -2.96
CA GLN A 242 -27.07 1.09 -2.26
C GLN A 242 -26.63 2.28 -1.41
N PRO A 243 -26.25 2.06 -0.14
CA PRO A 243 -25.71 3.14 0.69
C PRO A 243 -24.33 3.57 0.15
N ASP A 244 -24.00 4.85 0.37
CA ASP A 244 -22.65 5.37 0.13
C ASP A 244 -21.61 4.51 0.85
N ARG A 245 -20.50 4.21 0.16
CA ARG A 245 -19.40 3.43 0.72
C ARG A 245 -18.18 4.31 1.00
N ARG A 246 -17.63 4.15 2.20
CA ARG A 246 -16.42 4.84 2.66
C ARG A 246 -15.24 3.89 2.67
N PHE A 247 -14.05 4.40 2.35
CA PHE A 247 -12.81 3.64 2.35
C PHE A 247 -11.67 4.49 2.93
N GLY A 248 -10.78 3.83 3.65
CA GLY A 248 -9.61 4.44 4.26
C GLY A 248 -9.89 5.02 5.64
N MET A 249 -9.24 6.12 5.95
CA MET A 249 -9.21 6.74 7.29
C MET A 249 -10.58 7.21 7.80
N ASN A 250 -11.54 7.46 6.90
CA ASN A 250 -12.92 7.84 7.25
C ASN A 250 -13.86 6.65 7.54
N ALA A 251 -13.36 5.42 7.35
CA ALA A 251 -14.07 4.17 7.65
C ALA A 251 -13.33 3.34 8.71
N ALA A 252 -12.00 3.41 8.75
CA ALA A 252 -11.13 2.72 9.70
C ALA A 252 -10.18 3.72 10.38
N PRO A 253 -10.54 4.27 11.55
CA PRO A 253 -9.76 5.32 12.23
C PRO A 253 -8.31 4.91 12.55
N GLY A 254 -8.06 3.62 12.79
CA GLY A 254 -6.70 3.12 13.04
C GLY A 254 -5.74 3.34 11.87
N ASN A 255 -6.24 3.43 10.63
CA ASN A 255 -5.41 3.73 9.46
C ASN A 255 -4.80 5.15 9.52
N ALA A 256 -5.50 6.12 10.12
CA ALA A 256 -4.97 7.47 10.27
C ALA A 256 -3.77 7.47 11.22
N ARG A 257 -3.86 6.73 12.34
CA ARG A 257 -2.74 6.57 13.27
C ARG A 257 -1.59 5.80 12.63
N PHE A 258 -1.88 4.73 11.88
CA PHE A 258 -0.87 3.96 11.15
C PHE A 258 -0.10 4.85 10.15
N GLY A 259 -0.80 5.66 9.37
CA GLY A 259 -0.19 6.62 8.44
C GLY A 259 0.71 7.63 9.15
N LEU A 260 0.26 8.22 10.26
CA LEU A 260 1.09 9.15 11.05
C LEU A 260 2.35 8.46 11.58
N ASN A 261 2.21 7.29 12.18
CA ASN A 261 3.34 6.58 12.77
C ASN A 261 4.35 6.11 11.71
N ILE A 262 3.90 5.75 10.50
CA ILE A 262 4.81 5.51 9.37
C ILE A 262 5.68 6.74 9.11
N LEU A 263 5.07 7.92 9.02
CA LEU A 263 5.82 9.16 8.75
C LEU A 263 6.73 9.52 9.92
N HIS A 264 6.26 9.35 11.17
CA HIS A 264 7.08 9.56 12.36
C HIS A 264 8.31 8.66 12.36
N TRP A 265 8.18 7.39 11.98
CA TRP A 265 9.30 6.46 11.87
C TRP A 265 10.24 6.83 10.72
N LEU A 266 9.69 7.13 9.54
CA LEU A 266 10.47 7.57 8.39
C LEU A 266 11.28 8.83 8.73
N THR A 267 10.72 9.78 9.48
CA THR A 267 11.44 11.01 9.86
C THR A 267 12.24 10.93 11.15
N GLY A 268 12.31 9.76 11.80
CA GLY A 268 13.10 9.53 13.01
C GLY A 268 12.50 10.06 14.31
N LEU A 269 11.22 10.44 14.30
CA LEU A 269 10.46 10.74 15.53
C LEU A 269 10.13 9.46 16.32
N LEU A 270 9.93 8.36 15.60
CA LEU A 270 9.94 7.00 16.16
C LEU A 270 11.27 6.32 15.80
N PRO A 271 11.82 5.49 16.71
CA PRO A 271 13.11 4.83 16.53
C PRO A 271 13.13 3.83 15.37
#